data_AF-A0A3B1C705-F1
#
_entry.id   AF-A0A3B1C705-F1
#
_cell.length_a   1.000
_cell.length_b   1.000
_cell.length_c   1.000
_cell.angle_alpha   90.00
_cell.angle_beta   90.00
_cell.angle_gamma   90.00
#
_symmetry.space_group_name_H-M   'P 1'
#
loop_
_entity.id
_entity.type
_entity.pdbx_description
1 polymer ?
#
loop_
_entity_poly.entity_id
_entity_poly.type
_entity_poly.pdbx_seq_one_letter_code
_entity_poly.pdbx_strand_id
1 'polypeptide(L)'
;MAHWWGSSRMFTLPWIAVNGVHKVINREDESIDSIWAEYLKFNAFNGALWKLSENSYCSIYYAYENLVVNLLSKISGCPVRVTDRNFFSTFVSHFDESTVGKVWGSPKVSLAKEVRNSIVHNGGKATEKLLKLKYSGLVEDGEVFISASVTRCLYDDLKPLVNIVINEAVYSKSS
;
A
#
# COMPACT_ATOMS: atom_id res chain seq x y z
N MET A 1 -3.26 -1.26 23.44
CA MET A 1 -3.04 -1.85 22.10
C MET A 1 -4.31 -2.12 21.28
N ALA A 2 -5.54 -2.08 21.83
CA ALA A 2 -6.77 -2.41 21.09
C ALA A 2 -7.34 -1.31 20.15
N HIS A 3 -6.84 -0.07 20.23
CA HIS A 3 -7.49 1.10 19.62
C HIS A 3 -7.18 1.31 18.11
N TRP A 4 -6.27 0.52 17.52
CA TRP A 4 -5.71 0.77 16.18
C TRP A 4 -6.43 0.01 15.06
N TRP A 5 -7.09 -1.11 15.39
CA TRP A 5 -7.90 -1.90 14.46
C TRP A 5 -9.36 -1.43 14.39
N GLY A 6 -9.83 -0.72 15.42
CA GLY A 6 -11.26 -0.56 15.73
C GLY A 6 -12.10 0.27 14.75
N SER A 7 -11.50 1.00 13.81
CA SER A 7 -12.24 1.87 12.88
C SER A 7 -12.06 1.55 11.39
N SER A 8 -11.05 0.74 11.03
CA SER A 8 -10.69 0.52 9.63
C SER A 8 -11.23 -0.80 9.11
N ARG A 9 -12.47 -0.75 8.61
CA ARG A 9 -13.20 -1.85 7.94
C ARG A 9 -12.58 -2.28 6.59
N MET A 10 -11.29 -2.04 6.35
CA MET A 10 -10.68 -2.27 5.04
C MET A 10 -10.32 -3.73 4.78
N PHE A 11 -10.26 -4.57 5.81
CA PHE A 11 -10.15 -6.01 5.60
C PHE A 11 -11.53 -6.63 5.71
N THR A 12 -12.18 -6.80 4.57
CA THR A 12 -13.35 -7.66 4.43
C THR A 12 -13.04 -9.06 4.92
N LEU A 13 -11.80 -9.57 4.81
CA LEU A 13 -11.44 -10.96 5.17
C LEU A 13 -11.53 -11.28 6.68
N PRO A 14 -10.89 -10.55 7.61
CA PRO A 14 -11.10 -10.71 9.05
C PRO A 14 -12.55 -10.48 9.46
N TRP A 15 -13.25 -9.51 8.86
CA TRP A 15 -14.67 -9.29 9.13
C TRP A 15 -15.55 -10.43 8.59
N ILE A 16 -15.22 -11.01 7.43
CA ILE A 16 -15.86 -12.20 6.86
C ILE A 16 -15.59 -13.42 7.74
N ALA A 17 -14.37 -13.56 8.27
CA ALA A 17 -14.03 -14.62 9.21
C ALA A 17 -14.83 -14.48 10.50
N VAL A 18 -14.94 -13.28 11.07
CA VAL A 18 -15.69 -13.02 12.30
C VAL A 18 -17.20 -13.17 12.07
N ASN A 19 -17.73 -12.71 10.94
CA ASN A 19 -19.12 -12.97 10.56
C ASN A 19 -19.38 -14.45 10.31
N GLY A 20 -18.44 -15.18 9.72
CA GLY A 20 -18.52 -16.62 9.51
C GLY A 20 -18.55 -17.34 10.85
N VAL A 21 -17.69 -16.95 11.78
CA VAL A 21 -17.64 -17.46 13.16
C VAL A 21 -18.94 -17.12 13.90
N HIS A 22 -19.43 -15.88 13.86
CA HIS A 22 -20.70 -15.47 14.46
C HIS A 22 -21.89 -16.33 13.95
N LYS A 23 -21.96 -16.55 12.63
CA LYS A 23 -22.97 -17.42 12.01
C LYS A 23 -22.87 -18.89 12.43
N VAL A 24 -21.67 -19.39 12.72
CA VAL A 24 -21.43 -20.80 13.12
C VAL A 24 -21.68 -21.00 14.61
N ILE A 25 -21.29 -20.04 15.45
CA ILE A 25 -21.45 -20.13 16.91
C ILE A 25 -22.93 -20.00 17.31
N ASN A 26 -23.76 -19.36 16.48
CA ASN A 26 -25.23 -19.26 16.62
C ASN A 26 -25.69 -18.88 18.03
N ARG A 27 -24.91 -18.02 18.71
CA ARG A 27 -25.22 -17.43 20.01
C ARG A 27 -25.93 -16.10 19.76
N GLU A 28 -27.23 -16.06 20.03
CA GLU A 28 -28.06 -14.86 19.84
C GLU A 28 -27.62 -13.68 20.75
N ASP A 29 -26.88 -13.96 21.82
CA ASP A 29 -26.49 -12.97 22.84
C ASP A 29 -25.12 -12.30 22.61
N GLU A 30 -24.30 -12.78 21.66
CA GLU A 30 -22.96 -12.23 21.41
C GLU A 30 -22.96 -11.31 20.18
N SER A 31 -22.61 -10.03 20.41
CA SER A 31 -22.38 -9.08 19.32
C SER A 31 -21.10 -9.41 18.56
N ILE A 32 -21.09 -9.08 17.26
CA ILE A 32 -19.90 -9.23 16.39
C ILE A 32 -18.68 -8.50 17.00
N ASP A 33 -18.90 -7.35 17.62
CA ASP A 33 -17.84 -6.57 18.28
C ASP A 33 -17.26 -7.28 19.50
N SER A 34 -18.09 -8.02 20.26
CA SER A 34 -17.62 -8.83 21.39
C SER A 34 -16.73 -9.97 20.93
N ILE A 35 -17.14 -10.68 19.87
CA ILE A 35 -16.35 -11.75 19.27
C ILE A 35 -15.03 -11.19 18.74
N TRP A 36 -15.06 -10.07 18.01
CA TRP A 36 -13.85 -9.40 17.54
C TRP A 36 -12.89 -9.03 18.69
N ALA A 37 -13.42 -8.45 19.77
CA ALA A 37 -12.64 -8.08 20.94
C ALA A 37 -12.00 -9.29 21.63
N GLU A 38 -12.66 -10.46 21.63
CA GLU A 38 -12.08 -11.71 22.10
C GLU A 38 -10.93 -12.17 21.22
N TYR A 39 -11.11 -12.16 19.89
CA TYR A 39 -10.05 -12.58 18.96
C TYR A 39 -8.81 -11.69 19.04
N LEU A 40 -8.98 -10.38 19.28
CA LEU A 40 -7.87 -9.44 19.49
C LEU A 40 -7.04 -9.76 20.75
N LYS A 41 -7.51 -10.62 21.67
CA LYS A 41 -6.71 -11.10 22.81
C LYS A 41 -5.68 -12.16 22.41
N PHE A 42 -5.82 -12.80 21.25
CA PHE A 42 -4.87 -13.81 20.78
C PHE A 42 -3.74 -13.17 19.98
N ASN A 43 -2.49 -13.34 20.46
CA ASN A 43 -1.31 -12.84 19.77
C ASN A 43 -1.18 -13.36 18.33
N ALA A 44 -1.53 -14.62 18.07
CA ALA A 44 -1.51 -15.20 16.73
C ALA A 44 -2.49 -14.50 15.78
N PHE A 45 -3.67 -14.10 16.28
CA PHE A 45 -4.65 -13.35 15.51
C PHE A 45 -4.14 -11.95 15.17
N ASN A 46 -3.57 -11.24 16.16
CA ASN A 46 -2.96 -9.93 15.94
C ASN A 46 -1.81 -10.00 14.92
N GLY A 47 -0.94 -11.02 15.02
CA GLY A 47 0.12 -11.26 14.05
C GLY A 47 -0.40 -11.50 12.64
N ALA A 48 -1.49 -12.28 12.50
CA ALA A 48 -2.12 -12.52 11.21
C ALA A 48 -2.72 -11.23 10.61
N LEU A 49 -3.40 -10.42 11.42
CA LEU A 49 -3.94 -9.12 10.98
C LEU A 49 -2.83 -8.17 10.52
N TRP A 50 -1.73 -8.12 11.25
CA TRP A 50 -0.56 -7.30 10.89
C TRP A 50 0.04 -7.76 9.56
N LYS A 51 0.30 -9.07 9.40
CA LYS A 51 0.85 -9.61 8.15
C LYS A 51 -0.09 -9.41 6.96
N LEU A 52 -1.40 -9.53 7.18
CA LEU A 52 -2.40 -9.19 6.15
C LEU A 52 -2.29 -7.72 5.71
N SER A 53 -2.08 -6.82 6.67
CA SER A 53 -1.95 -5.38 6.41
C SER A 53 -0.69 -5.03 5.64
N GLU A 54 0.45 -5.58 6.06
CA GLU A 54 1.73 -5.44 5.35
C GLU A 54 1.64 -5.97 3.93
N ASN A 55 1.11 -7.18 3.75
CA ASN A 55 0.96 -7.79 2.44
C ASN A 55 0.07 -6.94 1.53
N SER A 56 -1.07 -6.47 2.06
CA SER A 56 -1.99 -5.63 1.30
C SER A 56 -1.35 -4.30 0.89
N TYR A 57 -0.58 -3.66 1.78
CA TYR A 57 0.16 -2.44 1.48
C TYR A 57 1.16 -2.66 0.35
N CYS A 58 1.98 -3.70 0.48
CA CYS A 58 2.94 -4.08 -0.54
C CYS A 58 2.25 -4.34 -1.88
N SER A 59 1.19 -5.15 -1.90
CA SER A 59 0.44 -5.50 -3.12
C SER A 59 -0.15 -4.27 -3.81
N ILE A 60 -0.71 -3.32 -3.06
CA ILE A 60 -1.24 -2.07 -3.62
C ILE A 60 -0.13 -1.26 -4.29
N TYR A 61 0.99 -1.05 -3.60
CA TYR A 61 2.13 -0.32 -4.19
C TYR A 61 2.71 -1.05 -5.41
N TYR A 62 2.86 -2.38 -5.34
CA TYR A 62 3.32 -3.19 -6.48
C TYR A 62 2.40 -3.07 -7.70
N ALA A 63 1.09 -3.10 -7.49
CA ALA A 63 0.12 -2.96 -8.58
C ALA A 63 0.25 -1.58 -9.25
N TYR A 64 0.44 -0.54 -8.45
CA TYR A 64 0.69 0.82 -8.95
C TYR A 64 2.00 0.92 -9.73
N GLU A 65 3.10 0.43 -9.17
CA GLU A 65 4.41 0.42 -9.84
C GLU A 65 4.35 -0.33 -11.18
N ASN A 66 3.74 -1.52 -11.20
CA ASN A 66 3.55 -2.29 -12.41
C ASN A 66 2.69 -1.57 -13.44
N LEU A 67 1.63 -0.87 -13.03
CA LEU A 67 0.83 -0.06 -13.95
C LEU A 67 1.69 0.99 -14.65
N VAL A 68 2.44 1.79 -13.88
CA VAL A 68 3.27 2.88 -14.41
C VAL A 68 4.35 2.33 -15.34
N VAL A 69 5.09 1.30 -14.91
CA VAL A 69 6.17 0.70 -15.70
C VAL A 69 5.65 0.08 -17.00
N ASN A 70 4.51 -0.62 -16.95
CA ASN A 70 3.93 -1.24 -18.13
C ASN A 70 3.34 -0.21 -19.09
N LEU A 71 2.73 0.87 -18.58
CA LEU A 71 2.28 1.99 -19.42
C LEU A 71 3.46 2.64 -20.12
N LEU A 72 4.51 2.96 -19.38
CA LEU A 72 5.71 3.56 -19.95
C LEU A 72 6.33 2.66 -21.02
N SER A 73 6.47 1.36 -20.75
CA SER A 73 7.00 0.39 -21.72
C SER A 73 6.17 0.33 -23.01
N LYS A 74 4.84 0.45 -22.90
CA LYS A 74 3.94 0.46 -24.06
C LYS A 74 4.05 1.76 -24.87
N ILE A 75 4.28 2.90 -24.22
CA ILE A 75 4.37 4.20 -24.89
C ILE A 75 5.75 4.39 -25.52
N SER A 76 6.82 3.96 -24.84
CA SER A 76 8.19 4.01 -25.37
C SER A 76 8.46 2.96 -26.45
N GLY A 77 7.60 1.95 -26.58
CA GLY A 77 7.78 0.85 -27.53
C GLY A 77 8.90 -0.12 -27.14
N CYS A 78 9.45 -0.02 -25.94
CA CYS A 78 10.53 -0.88 -25.45
C CYS A 78 10.27 -1.33 -24.00
N PRO A 79 10.75 -2.52 -23.59
CA PRO A 79 10.64 -2.94 -22.20
C PRO A 79 11.42 -2.00 -21.27
N VAL A 80 10.76 -1.49 -20.23
CA VAL A 80 11.34 -0.59 -19.21
C VAL A 80 11.25 -1.25 -17.84
N ARG A 81 12.25 -1.03 -16.97
CA ARG A 81 12.26 -1.43 -15.55
C ARG A 81 12.62 -0.25 -14.66
N VAL A 82 12.08 -0.22 -13.45
CA VAL A 82 12.39 0.81 -12.44
C VAL A 82 13.89 0.89 -12.11
N THR A 83 14.60 -0.23 -12.23
CA THR A 83 16.04 -0.34 -11.97
C THR A 83 16.91 0.18 -13.11
N ASP A 84 16.32 0.49 -14.26
CA ASP A 84 17.09 0.94 -15.42
C ASP A 84 17.61 2.36 -15.19
N ARG A 85 18.87 2.60 -15.57
CA ARG A 85 19.52 3.91 -15.38
C ARG A 85 18.78 5.05 -16.09
N ASN A 86 18.13 4.73 -17.21
CA ASN A 86 17.36 5.64 -18.04
C ASN A 86 15.86 5.59 -17.73
N PHE A 87 15.40 4.92 -16.67
CA PHE A 87 13.97 4.85 -16.32
C PHE A 87 13.35 6.25 -16.24
N PHE A 88 13.97 7.12 -15.44
CA PHE A 88 13.46 8.47 -15.21
C PHE A 88 13.52 9.34 -16.48
N SER A 89 14.62 9.28 -17.23
CA SER A 89 14.74 10.03 -18.49
C SER A 89 13.73 9.56 -19.54
N THR A 90 13.43 8.25 -19.58
CA THR A 90 12.38 7.68 -20.45
C THR A 90 10.99 8.15 -20.01
N PHE A 91 10.76 8.28 -18.70
CA PHE A 91 9.49 8.80 -18.19
C PHE A 91 9.29 10.25 -18.64
N VAL A 92 10.29 11.12 -18.42
CA VAL A 92 10.23 12.54 -18.81
C VAL A 92 10.18 12.75 -20.33
N SER A 93 10.66 11.80 -21.15
CA SER A 93 10.55 11.93 -22.61
C SER A 93 9.14 11.68 -23.16
N HIS A 94 8.24 11.10 -22.36
CA HIS A 94 6.88 10.75 -22.79
C HIS A 94 5.77 11.44 -21.98
N PHE A 95 6.12 12.03 -20.84
CA PHE A 95 5.21 12.73 -19.95
C PHE A 95 5.82 14.05 -19.54
N ASP A 96 5.00 15.08 -19.31
CA ASP A 96 5.52 16.34 -18.81
C ASP A 96 6.14 16.19 -17.40
N GLU A 97 7.08 17.09 -17.07
CA GLU A 97 7.79 17.03 -15.79
C GLU A 97 6.84 17.16 -14.58
N SER A 98 5.71 17.87 -14.74
CA SER A 98 4.71 18.02 -13.68
C SER A 98 4.06 16.69 -13.33
N THR A 99 3.70 15.91 -14.34
CA THR A 99 3.10 14.59 -14.26
C THR A 99 4.08 13.61 -13.67
N VAL A 100 5.32 13.58 -14.16
CA VAL A 100 6.37 12.74 -13.59
C VAL A 100 6.61 13.07 -12.12
N GLY A 101 6.64 14.36 -11.76
CA GLY A 101 6.78 14.82 -10.39
C GLY A 101 5.63 14.38 -9.48
N LYS A 102 4.39 14.36 -9.97
CA LYS A 102 3.21 13.93 -9.22
C LYS A 102 3.13 12.40 -9.09
N VAL A 103 3.33 11.68 -10.20
CA VAL A 103 3.11 10.24 -10.32
C VAL A 103 4.30 9.45 -9.76
N TRP A 104 5.53 9.90 -9.97
CA TRP A 104 6.71 9.14 -9.55
C TRP A 104 7.56 9.88 -8.51
N GLY A 105 7.75 11.18 -8.72
CA GLY A 105 8.59 12.01 -7.85
C GLY A 105 7.94 12.44 -6.54
N SER A 106 6.67 12.08 -6.28
CA SER A 106 5.97 12.63 -5.14
C SER A 106 6.50 12.05 -3.82
N PRO A 107 6.52 12.86 -2.74
CA PRO A 107 6.95 12.37 -1.43
C PRO A 107 6.16 11.15 -0.94
N LYS A 108 4.86 11.08 -1.27
CA LYS A 108 3.97 9.98 -0.90
C LYS A 108 4.35 8.67 -1.61
N VAL A 109 4.59 8.71 -2.92
CA VAL A 109 5.05 7.54 -3.69
C VAL A 109 6.43 7.10 -3.24
N SER A 110 7.32 8.05 -2.98
CA SER A 110 8.66 7.78 -2.44
C SER A 110 8.60 7.10 -1.08
N LEU A 111 7.75 7.59 -0.17
CA LEU A 111 7.49 6.94 1.12
C LEU A 111 6.95 5.52 0.93
N ALA A 112 5.94 5.36 0.07
CA ALA A 112 5.34 4.07 -0.19
C ALA A 112 6.34 3.03 -0.68
N LYS A 113 7.22 3.45 -1.60
CA LYS A 113 8.33 2.65 -2.10
C LYS A 113 9.29 2.23 -0.98
N GLU A 114 9.71 3.17 -0.13
CA GLU A 114 10.65 2.88 0.95
C GLU A 114 10.06 1.97 2.02
N VAL A 115 8.78 2.16 2.37
CA VAL A 115 8.04 1.28 3.28
C VAL A 115 7.98 -0.14 2.72
N ARG A 116 7.60 -0.30 1.45
CA ARG A 116 7.59 -1.61 0.77
C ARG A 116 8.99 -2.22 0.71
N ASN A 117 10.03 -1.42 0.48
CA ASN A 117 11.41 -1.92 0.48
C ASN A 117 11.83 -2.42 1.87
N SER A 118 11.49 -1.69 2.93
CA SER A 118 11.72 -2.12 4.31
C SER A 118 11.03 -3.45 4.61
N ILE A 119 9.76 -3.61 4.24
CA ILE A 119 9.01 -4.84 4.49
C ILE A 119 9.58 -6.02 3.71
N VAL A 120 9.76 -5.87 2.39
CA VAL A 120 10.13 -6.99 1.51
C VAL A 120 11.62 -7.34 1.57
N HIS A 121 12.50 -6.34 1.74
CA HIS A 121 13.95 -6.54 1.59
C HIS A 121 14.74 -6.33 2.88
N ASN A 122 14.18 -5.64 3.87
CA ASN A 122 14.85 -5.38 5.15
C ASN A 122 14.17 -6.11 6.33
N GLY A 123 13.38 -7.14 6.05
CA GLY A 123 12.71 -7.95 7.07
C GLY A 123 11.75 -7.16 7.95
N GLY A 124 11.16 -6.07 7.43
CA GLY A 124 10.31 -5.17 8.20
C GLY A 124 11.07 -4.05 8.92
N LYS A 125 12.41 -4.06 8.96
CA LYS A 125 13.18 -2.99 9.63
C LYS A 125 13.18 -1.71 8.81
N ALA A 126 13.08 -0.57 9.48
CA ALA A 126 13.17 0.73 8.83
C ALA A 126 14.57 0.93 8.23
N THR A 127 14.63 1.37 6.97
CA THR A 127 15.90 1.77 6.35
C THR A 127 16.30 3.18 6.81
N GLU A 128 17.60 3.53 6.72
CA GLU A 128 18.02 4.91 6.98
C GLU A 128 17.28 5.94 6.12
N LYS A 129 16.95 5.55 4.88
CA LYS A 129 16.21 6.40 3.95
C LYS A 129 14.78 6.61 4.46
N LEU A 130 14.11 5.57 4.94
CA LEU A 130 12.79 5.67 5.54
C LEU A 130 12.81 6.55 6.80
N LEU A 131 13.81 6.38 7.68
CA LEU A 131 13.97 7.19 8.89
C LEU A 131 14.17 8.68 8.57
N LYS A 132 14.89 9.00 7.49
CA LYS A 132 15.08 10.39 7.02
C LYS A 132 13.80 11.05 6.50
N LEU A 133 12.81 10.27 6.06
CA LEU A 133 11.54 10.81 5.56
C LEU A 133 10.62 11.36 6.67
N LYS A 134 11.00 11.25 7.95
CA LYS A 134 10.29 11.81 9.13
C LYS A 134 8.79 11.46 9.23
N TYR A 135 8.38 10.29 8.73
CA TYR A 135 7.02 9.79 8.93
C TYR A 135 6.94 8.97 10.23
N SER A 136 6.73 9.67 11.34
CA SER A 136 6.76 9.13 12.71
C SER A 136 5.66 8.09 13.01
N GLY A 137 4.62 7.98 12.19
CA GLY A 137 3.50 7.07 12.43
C GLY A 137 3.65 5.66 11.84
N LEU A 138 4.76 5.37 11.14
CA LEU A 138 4.96 4.10 10.44
C LEU A 138 6.13 3.29 10.98
N VAL A 139 6.90 3.84 11.92
CA VAL A 139 8.07 3.17 12.49
C VAL A 139 7.94 3.15 14.00
N GLU A 140 7.88 1.95 14.57
CA GLU A 140 7.84 1.68 16.01
C GLU A 140 9.02 0.78 16.36
N ASP A 141 9.84 1.17 17.34
CA ASP A 141 11.03 0.43 17.76
C ASP A 141 12.00 0.04 16.62
N GLY A 142 12.06 0.86 15.57
CA GLY A 142 12.89 0.63 14.39
C GLY A 142 12.31 -0.35 13.37
N GLU A 143 11.10 -0.86 13.60
CA GLU A 143 10.34 -1.71 12.68
C GLU A 143 9.21 -0.93 12.02
N VAL A 144 8.90 -1.31 10.78
CA VAL A 144 7.80 -0.73 10.02
C VAL A 144 6.49 -1.33 10.52
N PHE A 145 5.57 -0.48 10.94
CA PHE A 145 4.25 -0.87 11.41
C PHE A 145 3.17 -0.43 10.41
N ILE A 146 2.47 -1.40 9.83
CA ILE A 146 1.39 -1.16 8.85
C ILE A 146 0.07 -1.62 9.43
N SER A 147 -0.81 -0.65 9.69
CA SER A 147 -2.19 -0.90 10.06
C SER A 147 -3.12 -0.89 8.84
N ALA A 148 -4.36 -1.36 9.03
CA ALA A 148 -5.43 -1.26 8.05
C ALA A 148 -5.62 0.17 7.50
N SER A 149 -5.57 1.16 8.39
CA SER A 149 -5.74 2.57 8.07
C SER A 149 -4.63 3.08 7.15
N VAL A 150 -3.38 2.68 7.42
CA VAL A 150 -2.23 3.04 6.61
C VAL A 150 -2.38 2.49 5.19
N THR A 151 -2.77 1.23 5.07
CA THR A 151 -3.04 0.60 3.78
C THR A 151 -4.17 1.33 3.04
N ARG A 152 -5.20 1.82 3.75
CA ARG A 152 -6.28 2.61 3.15
C ARG A 152 -5.79 3.94 2.62
N CYS A 153 -5.01 4.66 3.42
CA CYS A 153 -4.40 5.93 3.02
C CYS A 153 -3.55 5.76 1.75
N LEU A 154 -2.77 4.67 1.65
CA LEU A 154 -2.01 4.37 0.44
C LEU A 154 -2.93 4.22 -0.78
N TYR A 155 -4.02 3.46 -0.67
CA TYR A 155 -4.97 3.30 -1.77
C TYR A 155 -5.56 4.65 -2.20
N ASP A 156 -6.01 5.46 -1.23
CA ASP A 156 -6.62 6.77 -1.50
C ASP A 156 -5.60 7.75 -2.09
N ASP A 157 -4.33 7.67 -1.69
CA ASP A 157 -3.23 8.48 -2.22
C ASP A 157 -2.85 8.09 -3.66
N LEU A 158 -2.84 6.79 -4.00
CA LEU A 158 -2.43 6.31 -5.32
C LEU A 158 -3.56 6.38 -6.35
N LYS A 159 -4.82 6.23 -5.93
CA LYS A 159 -6.00 6.29 -6.82
C LYS A 159 -6.03 7.52 -7.75
N PRO A 160 -5.84 8.76 -7.28
CA PRO A 160 -5.82 9.92 -8.18
C PRO A 160 -4.62 9.90 -9.14
N LEU A 161 -3.47 9.36 -8.73
CA LEU A 161 -2.28 9.26 -9.57
C LEU A 161 -2.47 8.28 -10.73
N VAL A 162 -3.19 7.19 -10.48
CA VAL A 162 -3.61 6.23 -11.52
C VAL A 162 -4.43 6.94 -12.61
N ASN A 163 -5.37 7.80 -12.22
CA ASN A 163 -6.16 8.55 -13.20
C ASN A 163 -5.31 9.53 -14.01
N ILE A 164 -4.37 10.22 -13.35
CA ILE A 164 -3.44 11.14 -14.04
C ILE A 164 -2.63 10.38 -15.10
N VAL A 165 -1.95 9.30 -14.71
CA VAL A 165 -1.06 8.59 -15.65
C VAL A 165 -1.83 7.94 -16.80
N ILE A 166 -3.05 7.45 -16.57
CA ILE A 166 -3.90 6.88 -17.63
C ILE A 166 -4.36 7.97 -18.60
N ASN A 167 -4.86 9.11 -18.08
CA ASN A 167 -5.36 10.19 -18.92
C ASN A 167 -4.25 10.74 -19.82
N GLU A 168 -3.08 11.05 -19.24
CA GLU A 168 -1.92 11.52 -19.99
C GLU A 168 -1.48 10.50 -21.04
N ALA A 169 -1.41 9.21 -20.69
CA ALA A 169 -1.06 8.15 -21.63
C ALA A 169 -2.01 8.02 -22.84
N VAL A 170 -3.30 8.35 -22.66
CA VAL A 170 -4.28 8.37 -23.76
C VAL A 170 -4.04 9.57 -24.68
N TYR A 171 -3.74 10.74 -24.12
CA TYR A 171 -3.45 11.95 -24.92
C TYR A 171 -2.12 11.84 -25.68
N SER A 172 -1.09 11.25 -25.08
CA SER A 172 0.21 11.04 -25.73
C SER A 172 0.16 10.16 -26.99
N LYS A 173 -0.88 9.34 -27.16
CA LYS A 173 -1.09 8.52 -28.38
C LYS A 173 -1.79 9.25 -29.52
N SER A 174 -2.39 10.41 -29.23
CA SER A 174 -3.18 11.19 -30.21
C SER A 174 -2.37 12.33 -30.85
N SER A 175 -1.09 12.45 -30.48
CA SER A 175 -0.12 13.44 -30.95
C SER A 175 0.89 12.78 -31.90
#